data_AF-A0A964D7U1-F1
#
_entry.id   AF-A0A964D7U1-F1
#
_cell.length_a   1.000
_cell.length_b   1.000
_cell.length_c   1.000
_cell.angle_alpha   90.00
_cell.angle_beta   90.00
_cell.angle_gamma   90.00
#
_symmetry.space_group_name_H-M   'P 1'
#
loop_
_entity.id
_entity.type
_entity.pdbx_description
1 polymer ?
#
loop_
_entity_poly.entity_id
_entity_poly.type
_entity_poly.pdbx_seq_one_letter_code
_entity_poly.pdbx_strand_id
1 'polypeptide(L)'
;IKHQADKNGSIVVDVSEAYTSKTCGNCGHIHRKLGGSKVFKCPNCQTVIGRDLNGARNILLRALSDSTCSVSHDGIAIVTSPALHSYVEKCSA
;
A
#
# COMPACT_ATOMS: atom_id res chain seq x y z
N ILE A 1 13.11 -10.02 -1.48
CA ILE A 1 12.39 -9.05 -2.35
C ILE A 1 13.34 -7.94 -2.81
N LYS A 2 13.96 -7.17 -1.90
CA LYS A 2 14.95 -6.11 -2.23
C LYS A 2 16.04 -6.56 -3.23
N HIS A 3 16.80 -7.60 -2.90
CA HIS A 3 17.80 -8.20 -3.81
C HIS A 3 17.29 -8.56 -5.21
N GLN A 4 16.04 -9.05 -5.31
CA GLN A 4 15.47 -9.42 -6.60
C GLN A 4 14.98 -8.19 -7.39
N ALA A 5 14.54 -7.14 -6.69
CA ALA A 5 14.15 -5.88 -7.29
C ALA A 5 15.36 -5.16 -7.88
N ASP A 6 16.50 -5.17 -7.19
CA ASP A 6 17.76 -4.57 -7.66
C ASP A 6 18.23 -5.19 -8.96
N LYS A 7 18.20 -6.53 -9.03
CA LYS A 7 18.52 -7.28 -10.26
C LYS A 7 17.63 -6.92 -11.44
N ASN A 8 16.39 -6.53 -11.18
CA ASN A 8 15.38 -6.25 -12.19
C ASN A 8 15.19 -4.74 -12.44
N GLY A 9 15.95 -3.86 -11.77
CA GLY A 9 15.77 -2.41 -11.85
C GLY A 9 14.41 -1.92 -11.30
N SER A 10 13.80 -2.68 -10.40
CA SER A 10 12.53 -2.34 -9.77
C SER A 10 12.75 -1.60 -8.45
N ILE A 11 11.87 -0.65 -8.13
CA ILE A 11 11.94 0.12 -6.88
C ILE A 11 11.09 -0.58 -5.82
N VAL A 12 11.63 -0.73 -4.60
CA VAL A 12 10.90 -1.21 -3.42
C VAL A 12 10.67 -0.03 -2.49
N VAL A 13 9.43 0.13 -2.04
CA VAL A 13 9.04 1.13 -1.04
C VAL A 13 8.53 0.39 0.19
N ASP A 14 9.19 0.58 1.32
CA ASP A 14 8.76 -0.01 2.59
C ASP A 14 7.64 0.84 3.19
N VAL A 15 6.49 0.21 3.47
CA VAL A 15 5.33 0.88 4.05
C VAL A 15 4.80 0.09 5.24
N SER A 16 4.22 0.81 6.21
CA SER A 16 3.65 0.18 7.40
C SER A 16 2.42 -0.65 7.08
N GLU A 17 2.44 -1.93 7.46
CA GLU A 17 1.30 -2.84 7.32
C GLU A 17 0.18 -2.60 8.34
N ALA A 18 0.41 -1.73 9.33
CA ALA A 18 -0.50 -1.55 10.45
C ALA A 18 -1.92 -1.18 9.97
N TYR A 19 -2.91 -1.92 10.49
CA TYR A 19 -4.34 -1.76 10.23
C TYR A 19 -4.81 -1.98 8.77
N THR A 20 -3.91 -2.33 7.84
CA THR A 20 -4.25 -2.50 6.41
C THR A 20 -5.25 -3.63 6.18
N SER A 21 -5.15 -4.74 6.90
CA SER A 21 -6.09 -5.87 6.75
C SER A 21 -7.47 -5.63 7.37
N LYS A 22 -7.62 -4.60 8.22
CA LYS A 22 -8.87 -4.26 8.93
C LYS A 22 -9.55 -2.99 8.42
N THR A 23 -8.86 -2.18 7.63
CA THR A 23 -9.38 -0.92 7.10
C THR A 23 -10.06 -1.18 5.76
N CYS A 24 -11.22 -0.59 5.51
CA CYS A 24 -11.87 -0.69 4.21
C CYS A 24 -11.13 0.18 3.19
N GLY A 25 -10.59 -0.43 2.13
CA GLY A 25 -9.92 0.31 1.05
C GLY A 25 -10.84 1.12 0.13
N ASN A 26 -12.16 1.12 0.40
CA ASN A 26 -13.14 1.93 -0.31
C ASN A 26 -13.58 3.18 0.48
N CYS A 27 -13.89 3.03 1.77
CA CYS A 27 -14.43 4.12 2.59
C CYS A 27 -13.59 4.48 3.83
N GLY A 28 -12.47 3.79 4.08
CA GLY A 28 -11.60 4.05 5.24
C GLY A 28 -12.10 3.51 6.58
N HIS A 29 -13.29 2.89 6.66
CA HIS A 29 -13.81 2.37 7.92
C HIS A 29 -12.99 1.18 8.47
N ILE A 30 -12.66 1.20 9.76
CA ILE A 30 -11.90 0.14 10.43
C ILE A 30 -12.84 -0.92 11.01
N HIS A 31 -12.82 -2.11 10.44
CA HIS A 31 -13.54 -3.27 10.93
C HIS A 31 -12.84 -3.89 12.15
N ARG A 32 -13.14 -3.39 13.36
CA ARG A 32 -12.52 -3.86 14.61
C ARG A 32 -12.77 -5.34 14.91
N LYS A 33 -13.93 -5.87 14.53
CA LYS A 33 -14.38 -7.25 14.79
C LYS A 33 -14.12 -8.25 13.63
N LEU A 34 -13.16 -7.99 12.74
CA LEU A 34 -12.99 -8.81 11.51
C LEU A 34 -12.53 -10.26 11.80
N GLY A 35 -11.74 -10.47 12.86
CA GLY A 35 -11.19 -11.78 13.21
C GLY A 35 -10.29 -12.38 12.11
N GLY A 36 -10.38 -13.70 11.93
CA GLY A 36 -9.62 -14.47 10.93
C GLY A 36 -10.31 -14.66 9.58
N SER A 37 -11.37 -13.91 9.27
CA SER A 37 -12.12 -14.06 8.02
C SER A 37 -11.23 -13.86 6.79
N LYS A 38 -11.41 -14.70 5.75
CA LYS A 38 -10.77 -14.54 4.43
C LYS A 38 -11.44 -13.49 3.57
N VAL A 39 -12.66 -13.10 3.91
CA VAL A 39 -13.46 -12.09 3.20
C VAL A 39 -13.61 -10.88 4.10
N PHE A 40 -13.29 -9.70 3.56
CA PHE A 40 -13.56 -8.42 4.19
C PHE A 40 -14.94 -7.92 3.73
N LYS A 41 -15.88 -7.80 4.67
CA LYS A 41 -17.17 -7.14 4.44
C LYS A 41 -17.21 -5.87 5.27
N CYS A 42 -17.19 -4.71 4.62
CA CYS A 42 -17.24 -3.44 5.32
C CYS A 42 -18.60 -3.27 6.01
N PRO A 43 -18.68 -3.01 7.33
CA PRO A 43 -19.95 -2.76 8.01
C PRO A 43 -20.53 -1.36 7.72
N ASN A 44 -19.75 -0.47 7.09
CA ASN A 44 -20.15 0.90 6.79
C ASN A 44 -20.67 1.05 5.36
N CYS A 45 -19.84 0.74 4.34
CA CYS A 45 -20.20 0.91 2.93
C CYS A 45 -20.56 -0.40 2.22
N GLN A 46 -20.68 -1.52 2.96
CA GLN A 46 -21.08 -2.84 2.46
C GLN A 46 -20.19 -3.45 1.36
N THR A 47 -19.03 -2.87 1.07
CA THR A 47 -18.05 -3.46 0.13
C THR A 47 -17.62 -4.84 0.60
N VAL A 48 -17.69 -5.81 -0.31
CA VAL A 48 -17.25 -7.20 -0.10
C VAL A 48 -16.05 -7.47 -1.00
N ILE A 49 -14.94 -7.87 -0.42
CA ILE A 49 -13.68 -8.10 -1.15
C ILE A 49 -12.83 -9.15 -0.41
N GLY A 50 -11.97 -9.88 -1.11
CA GLY A 50 -10.97 -10.74 -0.47
C GLY A 50 -10.10 -9.94 0.51
N ARG A 51 -9.83 -10.49 1.70
CA ARG A 51 -9.08 -9.79 2.74
C ARG A 51 -7.67 -9.40 2.29
N ASP A 52 -6.99 -10.30 1.58
CA ASP A 52 -5.64 -10.05 1.07
C ASP A 52 -5.64 -8.97 -0.02
N LEU A 53 -6.63 -8.99 -0.90
CA LEU A 53 -6.80 -7.96 -1.94
C LEU A 53 -7.09 -6.58 -1.32
N ASN A 54 -7.91 -6.52 -0.28
CA ASN A 54 -8.14 -5.29 0.49
C ASN A 54 -6.87 -4.81 1.20
N GLY A 55 -6.10 -5.73 1.80
CA GLY A 55 -4.81 -5.44 2.41
C GLY A 55 -3.83 -4.85 1.40
N ALA A 56 -3.64 -5.50 0.25
CA ALA A 56 -2.77 -5.04 -0.83
C ALA A 56 -3.18 -3.65 -1.36
N ARG A 57 -4.48 -3.40 -1.55
CA ARG A 57 -4.99 -2.08 -1.93
C ARG A 57 -4.63 -1.01 -0.88
N ASN A 58 -4.78 -1.33 0.40
CA ASN A 58 -4.43 -0.38 1.47
C ASN A 58 -2.94 -0.12 1.57
N ILE A 59 -2.10 -1.12 1.31
CA ILE A 59 -0.64 -0.96 1.20
C ILE A 59 -0.28 0.00 0.06
N LEU A 60 -0.91 -0.15 -1.11
CA LEU A 60 -0.73 0.78 -2.22
C LEU A 60 -1.19 2.21 -1.87
N LEU A 61 -2.38 2.35 -1.28
CA LEU A 61 -2.90 3.66 -0.87
C LEU A 61 -2.00 4.33 0.18
N ARG A 62 -1.44 3.55 1.11
CA ARG A 62 -0.44 4.02 2.07
C ARG A 62 0.81 4.51 1.36
N ALA A 63 1.36 3.72 0.44
CA ALA A 63 2.54 4.10 -0.32
C ALA A 63 2.34 5.42 -1.07
N LEU A 64 1.16 5.61 -1.68
CA LEU A 64 0.81 6.86 -2.37
C LEU A 64 0.59 8.03 -1.42
N SER A 65 0.11 7.78 -0.20
CA SER A 65 -0.09 8.82 0.82
C SER A 65 1.22 9.23 1.49
N ASP A 66 2.13 8.29 1.70
CA ASP A 66 3.41 8.52 2.39
C ASP A 66 4.49 9.04 1.41
N SER A 67 4.32 8.79 0.10
CA SER A 67 5.25 9.22 -0.95
C SER A 67 4.74 10.42 -1.75
N THR A 68 5.64 11.22 -2.30
CA THR A 68 5.29 12.32 -3.23
C THR A 68 5.04 11.77 -4.64
N CYS A 69 3.82 11.38 -4.99
CA CYS A 69 3.52 10.96 -6.36
C CYS A 69 3.17 12.15 -7.28
N SER A 70 3.72 12.17 -8.49
CA SER A 70 3.24 13.00 -9.59
C SER A 70 2.35 12.17 -10.49
N VAL A 71 1.10 12.60 -10.68
CA VAL A 71 0.12 11.92 -11.55
C VAL A 71 0.18 12.56 -12.93
N SER A 72 0.51 11.76 -13.94
CA SER A 72 0.46 12.12 -15.36
C SER A 72 -0.70 11.39 -16.03
N HIS A 73 -1.17 11.88 -17.18
CA HIS A 73 -2.27 11.23 -17.92
C HIS A 73 -1.92 9.79 -18.33
N ASP A 74 -0.63 9.51 -18.53
CA ASP A 74 -0.10 8.21 -18.98
C ASP A 74 0.37 7.32 -17.82
N GLY A 75 0.24 7.77 -16.56
CA GLY A 75 0.64 6.95 -15.41
C GLY A 75 0.91 7.72 -14.13
N ILE A 76 1.16 6.96 -13.06
CA ILE A 76 1.55 7.49 -11.75
C ILE A 76 3.06 7.30 -11.61
N ALA A 77 3.80 8.41 -11.52
CA ALA A 77 5.20 8.38 -11.13
C ALA A 77 5.29 8.63 -9.62
N ILE A 78 5.73 7.62 -8.86
CA ILE A 78 6.04 7.80 -7.43
C ILE A 78 7.40 8.47 -7.37
N VAL A 79 7.41 9.79 -7.17
CA VAL A 79 8.65 10.54 -6.99
C VAL A 79 9.05 10.39 -5.54
N THR A 80 10.20 9.82 -5.27
CA THR A 80 10.70 9.77 -3.90
C THR A 80 11.48 11.06 -3.69
N SER A 81 10.87 12.03 -3.01
CA SER A 81 11.56 13.25 -2.59
C SER A 81 12.84 12.87 -1.82
N PRO A 82 13.99 13.52 -2.06
CA PRO A 82 15.22 13.27 -1.32
C PRO A 82 15.07 13.42 0.20
N ALA A 83 14.06 14.16 0.67
CA ALA A 83 13.76 14.32 2.09
C ALA A 83 13.10 13.08 2.74
N LEU A 84 12.63 12.11 1.96
CA LEU A 84 12.03 10.85 2.44
C LEU A 84 12.94 9.63 2.24
N HIS A 85 14.25 9.85 2.10
CA HIS A 85 15.27 8.81 1.87
C HIS A 85 15.29 7.71 2.95
N SER A 86 14.69 7.94 4.12
CA SER A 86 14.63 6.94 5.20
C SER A 86 13.68 5.76 4.93
N TYR A 87 12.79 5.85 3.92
CA TYR A 87 11.81 4.79 3.57
C TYR A 87 12.02 4.19 2.17
N VAL A 88 12.98 4.72 1.42
CA VAL A 88 13.33 4.30 0.07
C VAL A 88 14.81 4.03 0.08
N GLU A 89 15.19 2.81 0.43
CA GLU A 89 16.55 2.36 0.16
C GLU A 89 16.70 2.26 -1.35
N LYS A 90 17.37 3.25 -1.97
CA LYS A 90 18.03 2.99 -3.25
C LYS A 90 19.12 1.98 -2.94
N CYS A 91 18.83 0.70 -3.14
CA CYS A 91 19.83 -0.35 -3.09
C CYS A 91 20.87 -0.06 -4.18
N SER A 92 21.93 0.62 -3.78
CA SER A 92 23.11 0.92 -4.58
C SER A 92 24.11 -0.21 -4.31
N ALA A 93 24.73 -0.68 -5.39
CA ALA A 93 25.66 -1.81 -5.39
C ALA A 93 26.87 -1.62 -4.45
#